data_AF-A0A8H3D353-F1
#
_entry.id   AF-A0A8H3D353-F1
#
_cell.length_a   1.000
_cell.length_b   1.000
_cell.length_c   1.000
_cell.angle_alpha   90.00
_cell.angle_beta   90.00
_cell.angle_gamma   90.00
#
_symmetry.space_group_name_H-M   'P 1'
#
loop_
_entity.id
_entity.type
_entity.pdbx_description
1 polymer ?
#
loop_
_entity_poly.entity_id
_entity_poly.type
_entity_poly.pdbx_seq_one_letter_code
_entity_poly.pdbx_strand_id
1 'polypeptide(L)'
;MSGQISFLDPMIHQKERTSAKTAVSALSICQQCSLYPFSRRSFNWTKLKNRIPNVGVESAIKGALTHNENSKQALLSPSFPLPIPFTAMRTAFVAALASLVALPASAVPAITCTLSQTESGAHTVAAILTNTGTETVKLLNDPRTVLSDAETETFTITGANGSPDFTGIRMKYSPEAVVKENNPSSFTVLAPGESYEVVHDLSQSFDFSKAGEYQIKALDALSYVDASGKLVSLKATTEPFVLKLGESITPKRDFRPRGSSSRIRQTVGPPFIGCSDSQKQDIEKAIPLAEGYATEAVLYLERLSTGSNRYTSWFGGFDSGRSSLVKSHFKSIQGKSSSTTYDCSTCNKAGVFAYVYPNQPGKIYLCPQFWRANLQGTDSKAGTLVHEQSHFDASGGTRDYAYGQHGCRSLAKSNPDMAVMNADNHEYFAENTPSEN
;
A
#
# COMPACT_ATOMS: atom_id res chain seq x y z
N MET A 1 59.97 38.06 3.55
CA MET A 1 60.35 36.87 4.33
C MET A 1 59.65 36.92 5.69
N SER A 2 58.76 35.95 5.91
CA SER A 2 58.36 35.32 7.18
C SER A 2 57.79 36.10 8.38
N GLY A 3 56.64 35.60 8.86
CA GLY A 3 56.12 35.69 10.24
C GLY A 3 55.03 36.76 10.44
N GLN A 4 53.88 36.54 11.07
CA GLN A 4 53.41 35.46 11.95
C GLN A 4 51.87 35.47 12.03
N ILE A 5 51.31 34.32 12.38
CA ILE A 5 49.90 33.97 12.62
C ILE A 5 49.55 34.20 14.11
N SER A 6 48.32 34.65 14.42
CA SER A 6 47.57 34.19 15.61
C SER A 6 46.05 34.47 15.49
N PHE A 7 45.28 33.47 15.93
CA PHE A 7 43.85 33.15 15.75
C PHE A 7 42.90 33.72 16.83
N LEU A 8 41.57 33.73 16.52
CA LEU A 8 40.37 33.31 17.33
C LEU A 8 39.19 34.31 17.20
N ASP A 9 37.89 33.99 17.15
CA ASP A 9 36.98 32.94 16.62
C ASP A 9 35.51 33.51 16.80
N PRO A 10 34.35 32.83 16.60
CA PRO A 10 33.25 33.33 15.76
C PRO A 10 31.87 33.39 16.49
N MET A 11 31.11 34.49 16.41
CA MET A 11 29.74 34.52 17.00
C MET A 11 28.70 35.29 16.18
N ILE A 12 28.71 35.15 14.85
CA ILE A 12 27.67 35.75 13.99
C ILE A 12 27.34 34.79 12.85
N HIS A 13 26.70 33.66 13.14
CA HIS A 13 25.89 32.96 12.13
C HIS A 13 24.80 32.01 12.66
N GLN A 14 24.49 32.05 13.96
CA GLN A 14 23.49 31.17 14.57
C GLN A 14 22.16 31.85 14.92
N LYS A 15 21.98 33.14 14.61
CA LYS A 15 20.78 33.93 14.98
C LYS A 15 19.76 34.14 13.87
N GLU A 16 20.10 33.82 12.61
CA GLU A 16 19.17 34.00 11.47
C GLU A 16 18.46 32.71 11.01
N ARG A 17 18.91 31.53 11.45
CA ARG A 17 18.24 30.25 11.12
C ARG A 17 17.10 29.85 12.08
N THR A 18 16.93 30.57 13.19
CA THR A 18 15.86 30.33 14.18
C THR A 18 14.63 31.23 13.99
N SER A 19 14.71 32.31 13.20
CA SER A 19 13.56 33.17 12.90
C SER A 19 12.70 32.62 11.75
N ALA A 20 13.32 31.98 10.74
CA ALA A 20 12.62 31.38 9.60
C ALA A 20 11.81 30.11 9.94
N LYS A 21 12.20 29.36 10.99
CA LYS A 21 11.48 28.14 11.42
C LYS A 21 10.22 28.44 12.25
N THR A 22 10.13 29.63 12.84
CA THR A 22 9.00 30.04 13.68
C THR A 22 7.88 30.70 12.84
N ALA A 23 8.21 31.33 11.70
CA ALA A 23 7.22 31.90 10.77
C ALA A 23 6.50 30.83 9.92
N VAL A 24 7.17 29.73 9.56
CA VAL A 24 6.55 28.62 8.81
C VAL A 24 5.59 27.81 9.70
N SER A 25 5.80 27.79 11.02
CA SER A 25 4.90 27.11 11.96
C SER A 25 3.62 27.91 12.25
N ALA A 26 3.63 29.24 12.08
CA ALA A 26 2.45 30.09 12.31
C ALA A 26 1.48 30.13 11.10
N LEU A 27 1.98 30.00 9.87
CA LEU A 27 1.13 29.90 8.67
C LEU A 27 0.45 28.52 8.54
N SER A 28 1.07 27.45 9.03
CA SER A 28 0.48 26.10 8.96
C SER A 28 -0.65 25.86 9.97
N ILE A 29 -0.79 26.70 11.00
CA ILE A 29 -1.86 26.61 12.01
C ILE A 29 -3.11 27.43 11.58
N CYS A 30 -2.97 28.37 10.64
CA CYS A 30 -4.11 29.18 10.16
C CYS A 30 -4.89 28.52 9.01
N GLN A 31 -4.33 27.48 8.38
CA GLN A 31 -4.95 26.80 7.22
C GLN A 31 -5.78 25.55 7.60
N GLN A 32 -5.83 25.18 8.89
CA GLN A 32 -6.61 24.04 9.39
C GLN A 32 -7.97 24.43 10.05
N CYS A 33 -8.37 25.71 10.04
CA CYS A 33 -9.63 26.16 10.64
C CYS A 33 -10.75 26.49 9.62
N SER A 34 -10.58 26.20 8.33
CA SER A 34 -11.53 26.65 7.28
C SER A 34 -12.46 25.57 6.72
N LEU A 35 -12.56 24.39 7.34
CA LEU A 35 -13.45 23.32 6.85
C LEU A 35 -14.13 22.53 7.99
N TYR A 36 -14.88 23.19 8.88
CA TYR A 36 -15.96 22.55 9.66
C TYR A 36 -17.00 23.59 10.12
N PRO A 37 -18.30 23.41 9.85
CA PRO A 37 -19.33 24.34 10.29
C PRO A 37 -19.59 24.19 11.80
N PHE A 38 -19.57 25.34 12.49
CA PHE A 38 -19.81 25.51 13.93
C PHE A 38 -21.18 24.98 14.39
N SER A 39 -21.20 24.30 15.55
CA SER A 39 -22.34 24.36 16.48
C SER A 39 -21.89 24.99 17.81
N ARG A 40 -22.73 25.87 18.35
CA ARG A 40 -22.41 26.89 19.36
C ARG A 40 -22.20 26.30 20.75
N ARG A 41 -21.10 26.68 21.43
CA ARG A 41 -21.04 26.91 22.89
C ARG A 41 -19.83 27.81 23.22
N SER A 42 -20.11 28.88 23.95
CA SER A 42 -19.20 29.97 24.33
C SER A 42 -18.11 29.54 25.31
N PHE A 43 -16.84 29.81 25.00
CA PHE A 43 -15.72 29.68 25.94
C PHE A 43 -15.14 31.07 26.27
N ASN A 44 -15.05 31.38 27.57
CA ASN A 44 -14.79 32.73 28.10
C ASN A 44 -13.30 32.90 28.48
N TRP A 45 -12.58 33.77 27.77
CA TRP A 45 -11.11 33.90 27.81
C TRP A 45 -10.55 34.81 28.91
N THR A 46 -11.32 35.17 29.94
CA THR A 46 -10.91 36.19 30.94
C THR A 46 -10.06 35.68 32.11
N LYS A 47 -9.22 34.65 31.91
CA LYS A 47 -8.21 34.23 32.90
C LYS A 47 -6.94 33.64 32.24
N LEU A 48 -6.13 34.49 31.60
CA LEU A 48 -4.68 34.23 31.50
C LEU A 48 -3.87 35.51 31.17
N LYS A 49 -4.18 36.63 31.85
CA LYS A 49 -3.25 37.76 31.95
C LYS A 49 -2.63 37.73 33.34
N ASN A 50 -1.36 37.33 33.42
CA ASN A 50 -0.33 37.89 34.30
C ASN A 50 0.91 36.97 34.35
N ARG A 51 1.91 37.25 33.49
CA ARG A 51 3.35 37.24 33.84
C ARG A 51 4.23 37.80 32.69
N ILE A 52 4.50 39.13 32.76
CA ILE A 52 5.78 39.88 32.51
C ILE A 52 6.47 39.77 31.10
N PRO A 53 7.15 40.82 30.55
CA PRO A 53 6.78 42.21 30.21
C PRO A 53 7.16 42.64 28.75
N ASN A 54 6.75 43.87 28.40
CA ASN A 54 6.97 44.63 27.16
C ASN A 54 8.44 44.86 26.75
N VAL A 55 8.72 44.71 25.44
CA VAL A 55 9.46 45.71 24.64
C VAL A 55 8.79 45.78 23.26
N GLY A 56 8.43 46.99 22.83
CA GLY A 56 7.44 47.26 21.79
C GLY A 56 7.93 47.29 20.35
N VAL A 57 6.95 47.20 19.44
CA VAL A 57 6.99 47.74 18.07
C VAL A 57 5.58 48.22 17.74
N GLU A 58 5.36 49.54 17.84
CA GLU A 58 4.28 50.26 17.15
C GLU A 58 4.77 50.63 15.75
N SER A 59 3.82 50.87 14.83
CA SER A 59 3.96 51.35 13.45
C SER A 59 4.08 50.29 12.35
N ALA A 60 2.93 49.91 11.78
CA ALA A 60 2.59 50.13 10.35
C ALA A 60 1.58 49.08 9.83
N ILE A 61 0.29 49.25 10.16
CA ILE A 61 -0.82 48.70 9.37
C ILE A 61 -1.79 49.84 9.11
N LYS A 62 -1.66 50.48 7.96
CA LYS A 62 -2.67 51.34 7.33
C LYS A 62 -2.34 51.45 5.83
N GLY A 63 -3.28 51.05 4.97
CA GLY A 63 -3.22 51.35 3.54
C GLY A 63 -3.43 50.15 2.62
N ALA A 64 -4.60 49.52 2.67
CA ALA A 64 -5.09 48.70 1.57
C ALA A 64 -6.57 49.02 1.37
N LEU A 65 -6.89 49.79 0.33
CA LEU A 65 -8.17 49.92 -0.38
C LEU A 65 -8.08 51.12 -1.34
N THR A 66 -7.99 50.88 -2.65
CA THR A 66 -8.76 51.52 -3.76
C THR A 66 -8.20 51.14 -5.15
N HIS A 67 -9.08 50.63 -6.02
CA HIS A 67 -9.34 50.92 -7.46
C HIS A 67 -8.27 51.65 -8.33
N ASN A 68 -8.17 51.57 -9.67
CA ASN A 68 -8.78 50.85 -10.80
C ASN A 68 -7.99 51.28 -12.08
N GLU A 69 -7.99 50.45 -13.13
CA GLU A 69 -7.94 50.75 -14.59
C GLU A 69 -6.77 51.48 -15.35
N ASN A 70 -6.36 50.80 -16.43
CA ASN A 70 -6.05 51.24 -17.82
C ASN A 70 -4.93 52.26 -18.15
N SER A 71 -3.91 51.82 -18.91
CA SER A 71 -3.51 52.44 -20.21
C SER A 71 -2.49 51.61 -21.02
N LYS A 72 -2.59 51.80 -22.34
CA LYS A 72 -2.01 51.08 -23.49
C LYS A 72 -0.53 51.45 -23.76
N GLN A 73 0.24 50.57 -24.41
CA GLN A 73 0.98 50.89 -25.65
C GLN A 73 1.66 49.66 -26.31
N ALA A 74 1.77 49.76 -27.64
CA ALA A 74 2.07 48.75 -28.65
C ALA A 74 3.57 48.54 -28.91
N LEU A 75 3.93 47.47 -29.64
CA LEU A 75 5.03 47.42 -30.63
C LEU A 75 4.88 46.19 -31.57
N LEU A 76 5.24 46.39 -32.84
CA LEU A 76 5.02 45.54 -34.02
C LEU A 76 6.27 44.70 -34.41
N SER A 77 6.05 43.44 -34.82
CA SER A 77 6.67 42.64 -35.92
C SER A 77 8.22 42.43 -36.00
N PRO A 78 8.79 41.42 -36.72
CA PRO A 78 8.22 40.61 -37.81
C PRO A 78 8.49 39.07 -37.78
N SER A 79 7.88 38.42 -38.77
CA SER A 79 7.74 36.98 -39.06
C SER A 79 8.95 36.33 -39.77
N PHE A 80 9.09 34.99 -39.64
CA PHE A 80 9.47 33.92 -40.62
C PHE A 80 10.14 32.71 -39.88
N PRO A 81 10.26 31.49 -40.47
CA PRO A 81 9.26 30.41 -40.61
C PRO A 81 9.58 29.12 -39.78
N LEU A 82 8.63 28.17 -39.76
CA LEU A 82 8.56 26.89 -39.00
C LEU A 82 9.66 25.84 -39.34
N PRO A 83 9.84 24.80 -38.49
CA PRO A 83 9.15 23.52 -38.75
C PRO A 83 8.51 22.82 -37.52
N ILE A 84 7.25 22.42 -37.70
CA ILE A 84 6.47 21.26 -37.21
C ILE A 84 6.94 20.53 -35.92
N PRO A 85 6.08 20.43 -34.88
CA PRO A 85 6.09 19.33 -33.94
C PRO A 85 5.03 18.27 -34.27
N PHE A 86 5.37 17.02 -33.97
CA PHE A 86 4.54 15.82 -34.01
C PHE A 86 3.16 16.04 -33.37
N THR A 87 2.11 15.70 -34.11
CA THR A 87 0.72 15.71 -33.66
C THR A 87 0.50 14.56 -32.66
N ALA A 88 0.33 14.91 -31.39
CA ALA A 88 -0.36 14.06 -30.43
C ALA A 88 -1.83 13.94 -30.86
N MET A 89 -2.28 12.72 -31.15
CA MET A 89 -3.66 12.41 -31.51
C MET A 89 -4.55 12.58 -30.27
N ARG A 90 -5.10 13.78 -30.07
CA ARG A 90 -6.18 14.04 -29.11
C ARG A 90 -7.50 13.60 -29.74
N THR A 91 -7.95 12.39 -29.43
CA THR A 91 -9.33 11.98 -29.66
C THR A 91 -10.24 12.75 -28.69
N ALA A 92 -11.00 13.71 -29.23
CA ALA A 92 -12.04 14.41 -28.50
C ALA A 92 -13.30 13.50 -28.42
N PHE A 93 -13.67 13.08 -27.21
CA PHE A 93 -14.98 12.48 -26.97
C PHE A 93 -16.03 13.60 -26.87
N VAL A 94 -16.96 13.62 -27.82
CA VAL A 94 -18.15 14.48 -27.77
C VAL A 94 -19.18 13.79 -26.89
N ALA A 95 -19.45 14.34 -25.70
CA ALA A 95 -20.53 13.90 -24.84
C ALA A 95 -21.88 14.43 -25.37
N ALA A 96 -22.70 13.55 -25.93
CA ALA A 96 -24.09 13.84 -26.23
C ALA A 96 -24.94 13.64 -24.96
N LEU A 97 -25.46 14.73 -24.40
CA LEU A 97 -26.44 14.69 -23.31
C LEU A 97 -27.81 14.27 -23.86
N ALA A 98 -28.15 12.99 -23.71
CA ALA A 98 -29.53 12.51 -23.83
C ALA A 98 -30.20 12.62 -22.45
N SER A 99 -31.24 13.46 -22.33
CA SER A 99 -32.09 13.51 -21.15
C SER A 99 -32.93 12.24 -21.06
N LEU A 100 -32.47 11.25 -20.29
CA LEU A 100 -33.28 10.11 -19.88
C LEU A 100 -34.17 10.47 -18.69
N VAL A 101 -35.44 10.12 -18.82
CA VAL A 101 -36.40 10.09 -17.71
C VAL A 101 -35.89 9.06 -16.68
N ALA A 102 -35.44 9.55 -15.52
CA ALA A 102 -34.99 8.71 -14.43
C ALA A 102 -36.21 8.04 -13.75
N LEU A 103 -36.45 6.77 -14.07
CA LEU A 103 -37.08 5.86 -13.12
C LEU A 103 -36.19 5.80 -11.86
N PRO A 104 -36.74 5.50 -10.67
CA PRO A 104 -35.92 5.26 -9.49
C PRO A 104 -35.16 3.94 -9.69
N ALA A 105 -34.10 3.98 -10.48
CA ALA A 105 -33.08 2.95 -10.46
C ALA A 105 -32.58 2.91 -9.02
N SER A 106 -32.67 1.74 -8.38
CA SER A 106 -31.94 1.50 -7.14
C SER A 106 -30.50 1.95 -7.39
N ALA A 107 -29.96 2.80 -6.52
CA ALA A 107 -28.54 3.11 -6.57
C ALA A 107 -27.79 1.79 -6.44
N VAL A 108 -27.08 1.40 -7.49
CA VAL A 108 -26.31 0.16 -7.52
C VAL A 108 -24.90 0.52 -7.98
N PRO A 109 -23.87 0.22 -7.18
CA PRO A 109 -22.50 0.37 -7.61
C PRO A 109 -22.20 -0.74 -8.61
N ALA A 110 -21.67 -0.37 -9.78
CA ALA A 110 -21.30 -1.33 -10.82
C ALA A 110 -20.00 -0.89 -11.48
N ILE A 111 -19.07 -1.82 -11.60
CA ILE A 111 -17.74 -1.58 -12.17
C ILE A 111 -17.48 -2.59 -13.26
N THR A 112 -17.01 -2.12 -14.41
CA THR A 112 -16.47 -2.95 -15.47
C THR A 112 -14.96 -2.74 -15.54
N CYS A 113 -14.19 -3.80 -15.76
CA CYS A 113 -12.76 -3.71 -16.06
C CYS A 113 -12.52 -4.26 -17.46
N THR A 114 -11.91 -3.43 -18.31
CA THR A 114 -11.46 -3.83 -19.65
C THR A 114 -9.95 -3.82 -19.70
N LEU A 115 -9.38 -4.79 -20.39
CA LEU A 115 -7.94 -4.93 -20.57
C LEU A 115 -7.58 -4.67 -22.03
N SER A 116 -6.46 -4.00 -22.25
CA SER A 116 -5.87 -3.82 -23.57
C SER A 116 -4.35 -3.86 -23.49
N GLN A 117 -3.69 -4.29 -24.56
CA GLN A 117 -2.24 -4.21 -24.65
C GLN A 117 -1.86 -2.80 -25.10
N THR A 118 -0.90 -2.17 -24.42
CA THR A 118 -0.50 -0.78 -24.74
C THR A 118 0.26 -0.72 -26.06
N GLU A 119 1.10 -1.71 -26.34
CA GLU A 119 1.88 -1.85 -27.57
C GLU A 119 2.07 -3.33 -27.93
N SER A 120 2.00 -3.66 -29.22
CA SER A 120 2.15 -5.05 -29.69
C SER A 120 3.50 -5.65 -29.26
N GLY A 121 3.46 -6.78 -28.56
CA GLY A 121 4.66 -7.49 -28.08
C GLY A 121 5.21 -6.97 -26.75
N ALA A 122 4.63 -5.92 -26.17
CA ALA A 122 5.00 -5.46 -24.83
C ALA A 122 4.38 -6.35 -23.73
N HIS A 123 5.08 -6.46 -22.60
CA HIS A 123 4.58 -7.11 -21.37
C HIS A 123 3.59 -6.24 -20.58
N THR A 124 3.19 -5.10 -21.15
CA THR A 124 2.37 -4.09 -20.49
C THR A 124 0.90 -4.21 -20.90
N VAL A 125 0.03 -4.24 -19.89
CA VAL A 125 -1.43 -4.28 -20.04
C VAL A 125 -2.03 -3.04 -19.38
N ALA A 126 -2.82 -2.28 -20.14
CA ALA A 126 -3.66 -1.22 -19.60
C ALA A 126 -4.97 -1.83 -19.10
N ALA A 127 -5.26 -1.61 -17.82
CA ALA A 127 -6.52 -1.94 -17.18
C ALA A 127 -7.35 -0.67 -16.99
N ILE A 128 -8.52 -0.62 -17.62
CA ILE A 128 -9.45 0.51 -17.55
C ILE A 128 -10.66 0.06 -16.73
N LEU A 129 -10.82 0.65 -15.54
CA LEU A 129 -12.03 0.49 -14.73
C LEU A 129 -13.00 1.62 -15.06
N THR A 130 -14.26 1.27 -15.30
CA THR A 130 -15.33 2.24 -15.55
C THR A 130 -16.46 2.02 -14.55
N ASN A 131 -16.90 3.10 -13.91
CA ASN A 131 -18.12 3.09 -13.12
C ASN A 131 -19.35 3.12 -14.02
N THR A 132 -19.97 1.95 -14.19
CA THR A 132 -21.21 1.77 -14.97
C THR A 132 -22.46 1.87 -14.10
N GLY A 133 -22.28 2.05 -12.79
CA GLY A 133 -23.35 2.28 -11.83
C GLY A 133 -23.87 3.72 -11.87
N THR A 134 -24.84 3.98 -11.01
CA THR A 134 -25.52 5.29 -10.93
C THR A 134 -25.04 6.16 -9.77
N GLU A 135 -24.10 5.67 -8.96
CA GLU A 135 -23.55 6.39 -7.81
C GLU A 135 -22.02 6.49 -7.87
N THR A 136 -21.46 7.51 -7.22
CA THR A 136 -20.01 7.65 -7.07
C THR A 136 -19.48 6.54 -6.16
N VAL A 137 -18.46 5.81 -6.61
CA VAL A 137 -17.80 4.76 -5.82
C VAL A 137 -16.43 5.21 -5.35
N LYS A 138 -16.11 4.91 -4.09
CA LYS A 138 -14.77 5.12 -3.51
C LYS A 138 -14.10 3.76 -3.30
N LEU A 139 -13.35 3.32 -4.30
CA LEU A 139 -12.67 2.04 -4.35
C LEU A 139 -11.36 2.09 -3.56
N LEU A 140 -11.02 1.01 -2.87
CA LEU A 140 -9.70 0.85 -2.27
C LEU A 140 -8.70 0.47 -3.36
N ASN A 141 -7.50 1.06 -3.30
CA ASN A 141 -6.35 0.64 -4.10
C ASN A 141 -5.74 -0.63 -3.49
N ASP A 142 -6.55 -1.69 -3.37
CA ASP A 142 -6.18 -2.98 -2.79
C ASP A 142 -5.08 -3.64 -3.67
N PRO A 143 -3.96 -4.11 -3.08
CA PRO A 143 -2.86 -4.71 -3.81
C PRO A 143 -3.23 -5.91 -4.68
N ARG A 144 -4.38 -6.55 -4.46
CA ARG A 144 -4.83 -7.69 -5.30
C ARG A 144 -5.60 -7.24 -6.54
N THR A 145 -5.83 -5.93 -6.71
CA THR A 145 -6.68 -5.39 -7.77
C THR A 145 -5.86 -4.58 -8.77
N VAL A 146 -6.40 -4.41 -9.96
CA VAL A 146 -5.82 -3.59 -11.04
C VAL A 146 -5.69 -2.09 -10.69
N LEU A 147 -6.24 -1.64 -9.55
CA LEU A 147 -6.08 -0.27 -9.05
C LEU A 147 -4.73 -0.03 -8.36
N SER A 148 -4.03 -1.10 -7.97
CA SER A 148 -2.69 -1.00 -7.40
C SER A 148 -1.63 -1.06 -8.49
N ASP A 149 -0.55 -0.30 -8.32
CA ASP A 149 0.66 -0.39 -9.15
C ASP A 149 1.68 -1.40 -8.60
N ALA A 150 1.32 -2.14 -7.54
CA ALA A 150 2.21 -3.12 -6.94
C ALA A 150 2.40 -4.36 -7.81
N GLU A 151 3.59 -4.95 -7.70
CA GLU A 151 4.02 -6.11 -8.46
C GLU A 151 3.47 -7.43 -7.87
N THR A 152 2.15 -7.50 -7.65
CA THR A 152 1.41 -8.60 -7.00
C THR A 152 0.66 -9.48 -8.00
N GLU A 153 0.02 -10.56 -7.53
CA GLU A 153 -0.83 -11.46 -8.32
C GLU A 153 -2.20 -10.81 -8.66
N THR A 154 -2.22 -9.66 -9.37
CA THR A 154 -3.44 -8.91 -9.75
C THR A 154 -4.22 -9.53 -10.92
N PHE A 155 -3.57 -10.44 -11.66
CA PHE A 155 -4.14 -11.12 -12.83
C PHE A 155 -4.07 -12.63 -12.68
N THR A 156 -5.11 -13.31 -13.14
CA THR A 156 -5.03 -14.74 -13.50
C THR A 156 -4.49 -14.85 -14.92
N ILE A 157 -3.36 -15.54 -15.08
CA ILE A 157 -2.70 -15.73 -16.37
C ILE A 157 -2.63 -17.22 -16.70
N THR A 158 -3.08 -17.59 -17.88
CA THR A 158 -3.03 -18.97 -18.39
C THR A 158 -2.47 -18.99 -19.79
N GLY A 159 -1.62 -19.97 -20.09
CA GLY A 159 -1.05 -20.18 -21.41
C GLY A 159 -1.21 -21.63 -21.85
N ALA A 160 -1.15 -21.88 -23.16
CA ALA A 160 -1.26 -23.23 -23.71
C ALA A 160 -0.17 -24.19 -23.17
N ASN A 161 1.00 -23.64 -22.83
CA ASN A 161 2.16 -24.38 -22.27
C ASN A 161 2.29 -24.25 -20.75
N GLY A 162 1.20 -23.85 -20.06
CA GLY A 162 1.17 -23.55 -18.63
C GLY A 162 1.10 -22.05 -18.33
N SER A 163 0.79 -21.72 -17.08
CA SER A 163 0.83 -20.36 -16.55
C SER A 163 2.28 -19.91 -16.33
N PRO A 164 2.61 -18.61 -16.50
CA PRO A 164 3.91 -18.09 -16.12
C PRO A 164 4.08 -18.15 -14.59
N ASP A 165 5.31 -18.37 -14.14
CA ASP A 165 5.62 -18.41 -12.70
C ASP A 165 5.54 -17.00 -12.11
N PHE A 166 4.91 -16.87 -10.95
CA PHE A 166 4.88 -15.60 -10.23
C PHE A 166 6.23 -15.33 -9.54
N THR A 167 6.82 -14.17 -9.83
CA THR A 167 8.11 -13.70 -9.28
C THR A 167 7.99 -12.38 -8.53
N GLY A 168 6.78 -11.85 -8.43
CA GLY A 168 6.49 -10.58 -7.77
C GLY A 168 6.53 -10.64 -6.25
N ILE A 169 5.97 -9.61 -5.63
CA ILE A 169 5.92 -9.45 -4.18
C ILE A 169 4.60 -9.97 -3.59
N ARG A 170 4.67 -10.44 -2.35
CA ARG A 170 3.50 -10.64 -1.48
C ARG A 170 3.60 -9.70 -0.29
N MET A 171 2.48 -9.23 0.23
CA MET A 171 2.49 -8.09 1.17
C MET A 171 1.36 -8.10 2.17
N LYS A 172 1.68 -7.70 3.41
CA LYS A 172 0.68 -7.41 4.42
C LYS A 172 -0.06 -6.10 4.13
N TYR A 173 -1.37 -6.22 3.95
CA TYR A 173 -2.31 -5.11 3.80
C TYR A 173 -3.50 -5.30 4.75
N SER A 174 -4.13 -4.20 5.20
CA SER A 174 -5.36 -4.25 6.00
C SER A 174 -6.37 -3.22 5.46
N PRO A 175 -7.43 -3.67 4.75
CA PRO A 175 -8.49 -2.79 4.27
C PRO A 175 -9.11 -1.96 5.40
N GLU A 176 -9.31 -2.55 6.57
CA GLU A 176 -9.85 -1.89 7.76
C GLU A 176 -8.91 -0.78 8.27
N ALA A 177 -7.60 -1.02 8.29
CA ALA A 177 -6.62 0.00 8.66
C ALA A 177 -6.60 1.17 7.66
N VAL A 178 -6.70 0.87 6.36
CA VAL A 178 -6.77 1.87 5.30
C VAL A 178 -8.03 2.71 5.38
N VAL A 179 -9.19 2.09 5.60
CA VAL A 179 -10.46 2.82 5.81
C VAL A 179 -10.38 3.71 7.04
N LYS A 180 -9.77 3.23 8.13
CA LYS A 180 -9.60 4.00 9.37
C LYS A 180 -8.66 5.20 9.20
N GLU A 181 -7.53 5.03 8.50
CA GLU A 181 -6.62 6.15 8.23
C GLU A 181 -7.21 7.15 7.23
N ASN A 182 -8.04 6.65 6.30
CA ASN A 182 -8.75 7.44 5.31
C ASN A 182 -7.83 8.37 4.49
N ASN A 183 -6.61 7.91 4.19
CA ASN A 183 -5.67 8.64 3.36
C ASN A 183 -6.17 8.67 1.91
N PRO A 184 -6.39 9.84 1.27
CA PRO A 184 -6.89 9.93 -0.08
C PRO A 184 -6.09 9.14 -1.12
N SER A 185 -4.77 8.99 -0.94
CA SER A 185 -3.92 8.24 -1.88
C SER A 185 -4.15 6.73 -1.86
N SER A 186 -4.89 6.21 -0.88
CA SER A 186 -5.26 4.80 -0.78
C SER A 186 -6.57 4.46 -1.47
N PHE A 187 -7.22 5.44 -2.11
CA PHE A 187 -8.51 5.27 -2.77
C PHE A 187 -8.51 5.82 -4.19
N THR A 188 -9.34 5.21 -5.03
CA THR A 188 -9.74 5.74 -6.34
C THR A 188 -11.22 6.05 -6.28
N VAL A 189 -11.60 7.29 -6.59
CA VAL A 189 -12.99 7.75 -6.59
C VAL A 189 -13.46 7.88 -8.03
N LEU A 190 -14.56 7.23 -8.39
CA LEU A 190 -15.14 7.26 -9.73
C LEU A 190 -16.60 7.71 -9.67
N ALA A 191 -16.91 8.85 -10.29
CA ALA A 191 -18.28 9.27 -10.56
C ALA A 191 -18.96 8.35 -11.58
N PRO A 192 -20.30 8.36 -11.69
CA PRO A 192 -21.02 7.61 -12.72
C PRO A 192 -20.49 7.94 -14.13
N GLY A 193 -20.12 6.90 -14.89
CA GLY A 193 -19.52 7.02 -16.22
C GLY A 193 -18.03 7.36 -16.24
N GLU A 194 -17.41 7.67 -15.10
CA GLU A 194 -15.99 7.96 -15.02
C GLU A 194 -15.15 6.68 -15.19
N SER A 195 -14.00 6.83 -15.85
CA SER A 195 -13.04 5.75 -16.06
C SER A 195 -11.67 6.11 -15.50
N TYR A 196 -10.96 5.10 -15.03
CA TYR A 196 -9.59 5.21 -14.53
C TYR A 196 -8.73 4.10 -15.12
N GLU A 197 -7.57 4.50 -15.64
CA GLU A 197 -6.64 3.62 -16.33
C GLU A 197 -5.37 3.44 -15.51
N VAL A 198 -4.93 2.19 -15.37
CA VAL A 198 -3.64 1.82 -14.78
C VAL A 198 -2.91 0.91 -15.75
N VAL A 199 -1.64 1.21 -16.01
CA VAL A 199 -0.77 0.38 -16.85
C VAL A 199 0.05 -0.55 -15.94
N HIS A 200 -0.03 -1.85 -16.21
CA HIS A 200 0.66 -2.90 -15.47
C HIS A 200 1.76 -3.51 -16.32
N ASP A 201 3.01 -3.44 -15.86
CA ASP A 201 4.13 -4.21 -16.45
C ASP A 201 4.18 -5.59 -15.82
N LEU A 202 3.64 -6.58 -16.52
CA LEU A 202 3.55 -7.95 -16.01
C LEU A 202 4.92 -8.63 -15.91
N SER A 203 5.96 -8.11 -16.58
CA SER A 203 7.31 -8.69 -16.49
C SER A 203 8.00 -8.42 -15.13
N GLN A 204 7.43 -7.53 -14.30
CA GLN A 204 7.91 -7.33 -12.93
C GLN A 204 7.38 -8.40 -11.97
N SER A 205 6.23 -9.02 -12.27
CA SER A 205 5.55 -9.96 -11.38
C SER A 205 5.46 -11.38 -11.92
N PHE A 206 5.71 -11.62 -13.21
CA PHE A 206 5.63 -12.94 -13.83
C PHE A 206 6.81 -13.22 -14.77
N ASP A 207 7.25 -14.48 -14.79
CA ASP A 207 8.27 -14.96 -15.74
C ASP A 207 7.64 -15.37 -17.08
N PHE A 208 7.80 -14.50 -18.07
CA PHE A 208 7.41 -14.75 -19.47
C PHE A 208 8.56 -15.29 -20.34
N SER A 209 9.54 -15.99 -19.76
CA SER A 209 10.63 -16.64 -20.51
C SER A 209 10.16 -17.60 -21.61
N LYS A 210 8.91 -18.08 -21.52
CA LYS A 210 8.24 -18.83 -22.56
C LYS A 210 7.42 -17.89 -23.44
N ALA A 211 7.78 -17.79 -24.72
CA ALA A 211 6.95 -17.07 -25.69
C ALA A 211 5.60 -17.78 -25.91
N GLY A 212 4.57 -17.02 -26.29
CA GLY A 212 3.25 -17.58 -26.57
C GLY A 212 2.10 -16.60 -26.39
N GLU A 213 0.90 -17.14 -26.59
CA GLU A 213 -0.35 -16.44 -26.28
C GLU A 213 -0.76 -16.79 -24.85
N TYR A 214 -1.07 -15.74 -24.08
CA TYR A 214 -1.52 -15.84 -22.70
C TYR A 214 -2.90 -15.22 -22.56
N GLN A 215 -3.85 -15.97 -21.99
CA GLN A 215 -5.13 -15.45 -21.58
C GLN A 215 -4.98 -14.84 -20.19
N ILE A 216 -5.28 -13.55 -20.10
CA ILE A 216 -5.15 -12.71 -18.92
C ILE A 216 -6.53 -12.29 -18.47
N LYS A 217 -6.82 -12.44 -17.18
CA LYS A 217 -8.05 -11.96 -16.56
C LYS A 217 -7.73 -11.20 -15.28
N ALA A 218 -8.21 -9.97 -15.18
CA ALA A 218 -8.12 -9.20 -13.94
C ALA A 218 -8.95 -9.87 -12.84
N LEU A 219 -8.42 -9.88 -11.61
CA LEU A 219 -9.20 -10.28 -10.44
C LEU A 219 -10.38 -9.32 -10.26
N ASP A 220 -11.55 -9.87 -9.95
CA ASP A 220 -12.83 -9.18 -10.02
C ASP A 220 -13.38 -8.74 -8.66
N ALA A 221 -12.76 -9.17 -7.56
CA ALA A 221 -13.14 -8.79 -6.21
C ALA A 221 -12.54 -7.42 -5.83
N LEU A 222 -13.34 -6.37 -5.96
CA LEU A 222 -13.02 -5.02 -5.49
C LEU A 222 -13.62 -4.78 -4.10
N SER A 223 -13.10 -3.77 -3.41
CA SER A 223 -13.71 -3.26 -2.18
C SER A 223 -13.90 -1.76 -2.28
N TYR A 224 -15.01 -1.26 -1.76
CA TYR A 224 -15.32 0.17 -1.70
C TYR A 224 -15.84 0.58 -0.33
N VAL A 225 -15.78 1.88 -0.05
CA VAL A 225 -16.38 2.46 1.14
C VAL A 225 -17.76 2.99 0.79
N ASP A 226 -18.80 2.47 1.44
CA ASP A 226 -20.18 2.94 1.25
C ASP A 226 -20.45 4.30 1.93
N ALA A 227 -21.65 4.84 1.72
CA ALA A 227 -22.05 6.12 2.31
C ALA A 227 -22.07 6.13 3.85
N SER A 228 -22.11 4.96 4.49
CA SER A 228 -22.02 4.82 5.96
C SER A 228 -20.57 4.78 6.47
N GLY A 229 -19.59 4.76 5.57
CA GLY A 229 -18.18 4.62 5.90
C GLY A 229 -17.74 3.16 6.10
N LYS A 230 -18.57 2.18 5.71
CA LYS A 230 -18.28 0.77 5.87
C LYS A 230 -17.63 0.20 4.62
N LEU A 231 -16.70 -0.73 4.81
CA LEU A 231 -16.11 -1.51 3.74
C LEU A 231 -17.11 -2.53 3.20
N VAL A 232 -17.30 -2.52 1.88
CA VAL A 232 -18.22 -3.42 1.16
C VAL A 232 -17.48 -4.03 -0.03
N SER A 233 -17.71 -5.32 -0.29
CA SER A 233 -17.18 -6.00 -1.46
C SER A 233 -18.05 -5.74 -2.69
N LEU A 234 -17.39 -5.49 -3.82
CA LEU A 234 -18.01 -5.27 -5.11
C LEU A 234 -17.36 -6.20 -6.13
N LYS A 235 -18.17 -6.96 -6.86
CA LYS A 235 -17.67 -7.79 -7.95
C LYS A 235 -17.70 -7.01 -9.26
N ALA A 236 -16.53 -6.73 -9.82
CA ALA A 236 -16.41 -6.11 -11.13
C ALA A 236 -16.78 -7.12 -12.24
N THR A 237 -17.33 -6.61 -13.35
CA THR A 237 -17.46 -7.40 -14.57
C THR A 237 -16.14 -7.33 -15.33
N THR A 238 -15.49 -8.47 -15.54
CA THR A 238 -14.19 -8.56 -16.21
C THR A 238 -14.22 -9.58 -17.34
N GLU A 239 -13.63 -9.22 -18.48
CA GLU A 239 -13.50 -10.10 -19.63
C GLU A 239 -12.03 -10.53 -19.82
N PRO A 240 -11.77 -11.80 -20.21
CA PRO A 240 -10.43 -12.23 -20.54
C PRO A 240 -9.87 -11.47 -21.75
N PHE A 241 -8.57 -11.19 -21.71
CA PHE A 241 -7.81 -10.58 -22.79
C PHE A 241 -6.68 -11.50 -23.23
N VAL A 242 -6.40 -11.56 -24.54
CA VAL A 242 -5.30 -12.36 -25.08
C VAL A 242 -4.08 -11.47 -25.27
N LEU A 243 -3.07 -11.66 -24.41
CA LEU A 243 -1.76 -11.05 -24.57
C LEU A 243 -0.90 -11.93 -25.48
N LYS A 244 -0.44 -11.36 -26.59
CA LYS A 244 0.50 -12.02 -27.50
C LYS A 244 1.90 -11.52 -27.22
N LEU A 245 2.77 -12.44 -26.81
CA LEU A 245 4.18 -12.16 -26.59
C LEU A 245 5.01 -12.86 -27.67
N GLY A 246 5.78 -12.07 -28.41
CA GLY A 246 6.79 -12.59 -29.33
C GLY A 246 7.95 -13.22 -28.57
N GLU A 247 8.87 -13.86 -29.29
CA GLU A 247 10.12 -14.34 -28.68
C GLU A 247 10.88 -13.16 -28.07
N SER A 248 10.86 -13.08 -26.73
CA SER A 248 11.64 -12.08 -26.01
C SER A 248 13.10 -12.54 -26.01
N ILE A 249 13.95 -11.86 -26.80
CA ILE A 249 15.41 -11.88 -26.61
C ILE A 249 15.73 -10.97 -25.41
N THR A 250 15.12 -11.22 -24.26
CA THR A 250 15.61 -10.63 -23.02
C THR A 250 16.73 -11.53 -22.52
N PRO A 251 17.93 -10.99 -22.23
CA PRO A 251 18.94 -11.76 -21.52
C PRO A 251 18.25 -12.27 -20.26
N LYS A 252 18.33 -13.57 -19.99
CA LYS A 252 18.01 -14.10 -18.66
C LYS A 252 18.60 -13.12 -17.67
N ARG A 253 17.75 -12.46 -16.88
CA ARG A 253 18.24 -11.88 -15.63
C ARG A 253 18.69 -13.11 -14.87
N ASP A 254 19.98 -13.40 -14.97
CA ASP A 254 20.70 -14.34 -14.14
C ASP A 254 20.51 -13.78 -12.72
N PHE A 255 19.38 -14.11 -12.09
CA PHE A 255 19.25 -14.14 -10.66
C PHE A 255 20.12 -15.30 -10.21
N ARG A 256 21.45 -15.08 -10.30
CA ARG A 256 22.38 -15.86 -9.54
C ARG A 256 21.96 -15.64 -8.09
N PRO A 257 21.60 -16.68 -7.33
CA PRO A 257 21.59 -16.54 -5.90
C PRO A 257 23.00 -16.09 -5.56
N ARG A 258 23.16 -14.83 -5.15
CA ARG A 258 24.43 -14.37 -4.61
C ARG A 258 24.52 -15.01 -3.24
N GLY A 259 24.88 -16.30 -3.24
CA GLY A 259 25.41 -17.02 -2.11
C GLY A 259 26.74 -16.36 -1.75
N SER A 260 26.65 -15.17 -1.16
CA SER A 260 27.71 -14.68 -0.32
C SER A 260 27.61 -15.49 0.95
N SER A 261 28.35 -16.59 0.99
CA SER A 261 28.83 -17.18 2.23
C SER A 261 29.81 -16.18 2.85
N SER A 262 29.34 -14.98 3.17
CA SER A 262 30.03 -14.07 4.06
C SER A 262 29.98 -14.78 5.40
N ARG A 263 31.16 -15.13 5.94
CA ARG A 263 31.27 -15.62 7.30
C ARG A 263 30.61 -14.57 8.19
N ILE A 264 29.41 -14.89 8.65
CA ILE A 264 28.65 -14.04 9.56
C ILE A 264 29.53 -13.93 10.79
N ARG A 265 30.18 -12.77 10.97
CA ARG A 265 30.54 -12.32 12.31
C ARG A 265 29.22 -12.33 13.06
N GLN A 266 29.13 -13.22 14.05
CA GLN A 266 27.96 -13.45 14.86
C GLN A 266 27.67 -12.17 15.67
N THR A 267 27.06 -11.19 15.00
CA THR A 267 26.38 -10.09 15.67
C THR A 267 25.14 -10.70 16.30
N VAL A 268 25.01 -10.55 17.62
CA VAL A 268 23.82 -10.96 18.35
C VAL A 268 22.68 -10.04 17.90
N GLY A 269 21.82 -10.50 17.00
CA GLY A 269 20.66 -9.76 16.50
C GLY A 269 20.45 -9.84 14.98
N PRO A 270 19.27 -9.47 14.49
CA PRO A 270 18.95 -9.52 13.06
C PRO A 270 19.73 -8.46 12.26
N PRO A 271 20.05 -8.73 10.98
CA PRO A 271 20.60 -7.71 10.10
C PRO A 271 19.56 -6.65 9.71
N PHE A 272 20.01 -5.39 9.60
CA PHE A 272 19.16 -4.24 9.25
C PHE A 272 19.71 -3.48 8.04
N ILE A 273 18.82 -3.01 7.17
CA ILE A 273 19.14 -2.16 6.01
C ILE A 273 18.37 -0.84 6.15
N GLY A 274 19.11 0.26 6.29
CA GLY A 274 18.53 1.61 6.30
C GLY A 274 17.60 1.92 7.49
N CYS A 275 17.67 1.16 8.57
CA CYS A 275 16.85 1.36 9.77
C CYS A 275 17.48 2.35 10.74
N SER A 276 16.69 3.30 11.23
CA SER A 276 17.05 4.14 12.38
C SER A 276 17.11 3.33 13.67
N ASP A 277 17.73 3.86 14.72
CA ASP A 277 17.81 3.14 16.00
C ASP A 277 16.43 2.93 16.65
N SER A 278 15.49 3.85 16.45
CA SER A 278 14.09 3.65 16.92
C SER A 278 13.39 2.54 16.14
N GLN A 279 13.61 2.45 14.82
CA GLN A 279 13.06 1.38 13.99
C GLN A 279 13.64 0.02 14.39
N LYS A 280 14.95 -0.07 14.65
CA LYS A 280 15.59 -1.29 15.16
C LYS A 280 14.97 -1.72 16.48
N GLN A 281 14.81 -0.80 17.43
CA GLN A 281 14.19 -1.10 18.73
C GLN A 281 12.75 -1.61 18.60
N ASP A 282 11.96 -1.05 17.69
CA ASP A 282 10.60 -1.51 17.42
C ASP A 282 10.59 -2.94 16.86
N ILE A 283 11.48 -3.24 15.91
CA ILE A 283 11.63 -4.57 15.34
C ILE A 283 12.11 -5.58 16.40
N GLU A 284 13.14 -5.22 17.16
CA GLU A 284 13.70 -6.05 18.23
C GLU A 284 12.68 -6.38 19.32
N LYS A 285 11.72 -5.50 19.58
CA LYS A 285 10.57 -5.77 20.47
C LYS A 285 9.52 -6.67 19.81
N ALA A 286 9.30 -6.55 18.50
CA ALA A 286 8.31 -7.34 17.77
C ALA A 286 8.75 -8.79 17.56
N ILE A 287 10.05 -9.03 17.35
CA ILE A 287 10.63 -10.37 17.12
C ILE A 287 10.24 -11.38 18.20
N PRO A 288 10.50 -11.19 19.51
CA PRO A 288 10.18 -12.19 20.52
C PRO A 288 8.68 -12.46 20.63
N LEU A 289 7.82 -11.49 20.29
CA LEU A 289 6.37 -11.68 20.25
C LEU A 289 5.94 -12.53 19.05
N ALA A 290 6.51 -12.27 17.87
CA ALA A 290 6.28 -13.09 16.67
C ALA A 290 6.74 -14.55 16.88
N GLU A 291 7.89 -14.75 17.53
CA GLU A 291 8.38 -16.08 17.89
C GLU A 291 7.49 -16.77 18.92
N GLY A 292 6.95 -16.00 19.88
CA GLY A 292 5.94 -16.46 20.83
C GLY A 292 4.66 -16.90 20.13
N TYR A 293 4.16 -16.11 19.18
CA TYR A 293 2.99 -16.43 18.36
C TYR A 293 3.16 -17.73 17.56
N ALA A 294 4.28 -17.88 16.84
CA ALA A 294 4.55 -19.10 16.09
C ALA A 294 4.66 -20.33 17.03
N THR A 295 5.31 -20.18 18.18
CA THR A 295 5.47 -21.26 19.15
C THR A 295 4.14 -21.68 19.78
N GLU A 296 3.32 -20.72 20.18
CA GLU A 296 2.02 -20.99 20.77
C GLU A 296 1.08 -21.63 19.74
N ALA A 297 1.08 -21.16 18.49
CA ALA A 297 0.32 -21.75 17.39
C ALA A 297 0.68 -23.23 17.16
N VAL A 298 1.97 -23.59 17.19
CA VAL A 298 2.42 -24.99 17.10
C VAL A 298 1.88 -25.80 18.27
N LEU A 299 2.06 -25.32 19.51
CA LEU A 299 1.62 -26.03 20.72
C LEU A 299 0.10 -26.23 20.76
N TYR A 300 -0.65 -25.26 20.26
CA TYR A 300 -2.10 -25.35 20.10
C TYR A 300 -2.47 -26.46 19.11
N LEU A 301 -1.90 -26.43 17.90
CA LEU A 301 -2.19 -27.39 16.83
C LEU A 301 -1.69 -28.81 17.14
N GLU A 302 -0.72 -28.98 18.04
CA GLU A 302 -0.29 -30.30 18.52
C GLU A 302 -1.32 -30.97 19.43
N ARG A 303 -2.12 -30.20 20.16
CA ARG A 303 -3.17 -30.70 21.07
C ARG A 303 -4.54 -30.79 20.40
N LEU A 304 -4.70 -30.14 19.25
CA LEU A 304 -5.95 -30.08 18.52
C LEU A 304 -6.27 -31.44 17.88
N SER A 305 -7.33 -32.09 18.34
CA SER A 305 -7.82 -33.37 17.82
C SER A 305 -9.17 -33.27 17.10
N THR A 306 -9.88 -32.16 17.30
CA THR A 306 -11.19 -31.84 16.69
C THR A 306 -11.27 -30.33 16.46
N GLY A 307 -12.33 -29.85 15.81
CA GLY A 307 -12.51 -28.41 15.57
C GLY A 307 -12.67 -27.60 16.85
N SER A 308 -12.18 -26.36 16.80
CA SER A 308 -12.28 -25.34 17.84
C SER A 308 -12.72 -24.01 17.24
N ASN A 309 -13.11 -23.03 18.05
CA ASN A 309 -13.48 -21.71 17.53
C ASN A 309 -12.28 -21.05 16.87
N ARG A 310 -11.12 -21.07 17.55
CA ARG A 310 -9.89 -20.47 17.00
C ARG A 310 -9.49 -21.08 15.66
N TYR A 311 -9.49 -22.41 15.54
CA TYR A 311 -9.13 -23.06 14.28
C TYR A 311 -10.17 -22.76 13.20
N THR A 312 -11.46 -22.91 13.52
CA THR A 312 -12.52 -22.80 12.52
C THR A 312 -12.74 -21.38 12.02
N SER A 313 -12.48 -20.37 12.84
CA SER A 313 -12.51 -18.96 12.43
C SER A 313 -11.52 -18.64 11.33
N TRP A 314 -10.34 -19.26 11.35
CA TRP A 314 -9.24 -18.89 10.44
C TRP A 314 -8.94 -19.96 9.39
N PHE A 315 -9.33 -21.21 9.58
CA PHE A 315 -9.01 -22.29 8.65
C PHE A 315 -10.23 -23.15 8.26
N GLY A 316 -11.43 -22.78 8.72
CA GLY A 316 -12.67 -23.45 8.36
C GLY A 316 -12.87 -24.77 9.10
N GLY A 317 -13.75 -25.62 8.57
CA GLY A 317 -14.06 -26.92 9.18
C GLY A 317 -12.80 -27.76 9.42
N PHE A 318 -12.69 -28.35 10.62
CA PHE A 318 -11.52 -29.13 11.00
C PHE A 318 -11.28 -30.30 10.06
N ASP A 319 -10.05 -30.36 9.58
CA ASP A 319 -9.52 -31.47 8.80
C ASP A 319 -8.08 -31.74 9.30
N SER A 320 -7.77 -33.01 9.55
CA SER A 320 -6.47 -33.37 10.12
C SER A 320 -5.30 -33.10 9.19
N GLY A 321 -5.50 -33.19 7.86
CA GLY A 321 -4.50 -32.87 6.86
C GLY A 321 -4.18 -31.38 6.84
N ARG A 322 -5.22 -30.55 6.73
CA ARG A 322 -5.12 -29.08 6.82
C ARG A 322 -4.52 -28.62 8.14
N SER A 323 -4.95 -29.18 9.28
CA SER A 323 -4.38 -28.85 10.58
C SER A 323 -2.90 -29.23 10.68
N SER A 324 -2.49 -30.35 10.09
CA SER A 324 -1.09 -30.77 10.03
C SER A 324 -0.26 -29.87 9.11
N LEU A 325 -0.83 -29.42 7.99
CA LEU A 325 -0.22 -28.48 7.06
C LEU A 325 0.07 -27.14 7.74
N VAL A 326 -0.94 -26.50 8.34
CA VAL A 326 -0.78 -25.23 9.07
C VAL A 326 0.25 -25.37 10.20
N LYS A 327 0.22 -26.48 10.93
CA LYS A 327 1.23 -26.77 11.97
C LYS A 327 2.65 -26.82 11.38
N SER A 328 2.81 -27.43 10.20
CA SER A 328 4.11 -27.48 9.53
C SER A 328 4.60 -26.09 9.10
N HIS A 329 3.72 -25.19 8.67
CA HIS A 329 4.06 -23.82 8.35
C HIS A 329 4.60 -23.09 9.59
N PHE A 330 3.86 -23.12 10.71
CA PHE A 330 4.33 -22.47 11.94
C PHE A 330 5.65 -23.05 12.46
N LYS A 331 5.86 -24.37 12.36
CA LYS A 331 7.17 -24.98 12.68
C LYS A 331 8.29 -24.43 11.82
N SER A 332 8.05 -24.18 10.53
CA SER A 332 9.04 -23.58 9.63
C SER A 332 9.25 -22.08 9.88
N ILE A 333 8.27 -21.37 10.42
CA ILE A 333 8.35 -19.96 10.81
C ILE A 333 9.14 -19.76 12.11
N GLN A 334 9.09 -20.73 13.05
CA GLN A 334 9.81 -20.63 14.33
C GLN A 334 11.32 -20.36 14.14
N GLY A 335 11.82 -19.40 14.91
CA GLY A 335 13.20 -18.93 14.92
C GLY A 335 13.58 -18.01 13.76
N LYS A 336 12.70 -17.82 12.76
CA LYS A 336 13.06 -17.09 11.53
C LYS A 336 13.10 -15.59 11.72
N SER A 337 12.27 -15.01 12.61
CA SER A 337 12.22 -13.57 12.82
C SER A 337 13.54 -13.05 13.40
N SER A 338 14.24 -13.86 14.19
CA SER A 338 15.55 -13.52 14.76
C SER A 338 16.70 -13.50 13.74
N SER A 339 16.59 -14.22 12.62
CA SER A 339 17.61 -14.31 11.57
C SER A 339 17.29 -13.52 10.30
N THR A 340 16.10 -12.91 10.24
CA THR A 340 15.62 -12.20 9.05
C THR A 340 16.28 -10.84 8.90
N THR A 341 16.58 -10.45 7.66
CA THR A 341 17.02 -9.10 7.32
C THR A 341 15.82 -8.18 7.24
N TYR A 342 15.85 -7.06 7.96
CA TYR A 342 14.79 -6.05 7.90
C TYR A 342 15.27 -4.81 7.13
N ASP A 343 14.56 -4.47 6.05
CA ASP A 343 14.81 -3.28 5.25
C ASP A 343 13.78 -2.20 5.56
N CYS A 344 14.24 -1.08 6.11
CA CYS A 344 13.40 0.04 6.52
C CYS A 344 13.41 1.21 5.55
N SER A 345 14.16 1.10 4.44
CA SER A 345 14.47 2.22 3.55
C SER A 345 13.88 2.09 2.16
N THR A 346 13.62 0.87 1.71
CA THR A 346 13.18 0.61 0.34
C THR A 346 11.67 0.84 0.16
N CYS A 347 10.85 0.46 1.15
CA CYS A 347 9.39 0.55 0.99
C CYS A 347 8.83 1.93 1.39
N ASN A 348 8.06 2.53 0.49
CA ASN A 348 7.33 3.78 0.72
C ASN A 348 5.83 3.71 0.38
N LYS A 349 5.29 2.49 0.22
CA LYS A 349 3.90 2.25 -0.20
C LYS A 349 2.91 2.56 0.94
N ALA A 350 2.02 3.53 0.74
CA ALA A 350 1.02 3.93 1.75
C ALA A 350 0.01 2.80 2.01
N GLY A 351 -0.42 2.62 3.26
CA GLY A 351 -1.37 1.58 3.67
C GLY A 351 -0.82 0.15 3.70
N VAL A 352 0.42 -0.06 3.24
CA VAL A 352 1.10 -1.37 3.26
C VAL A 352 1.95 -1.48 4.52
N PHE A 353 1.92 -2.64 5.17
CA PHE A 353 2.71 -2.92 6.39
C PHE A 353 4.10 -3.42 6.03
N ALA A 354 4.19 -4.44 5.21
CA ALA A 354 5.45 -5.01 4.76
C ALA A 354 5.25 -5.77 3.44
N TYR A 355 6.34 -6.20 2.82
CA TYR A 355 6.30 -7.16 1.73
C TYR A 355 7.55 -8.04 1.71
N VAL A 356 7.47 -9.15 0.97
CA VAL A 356 8.57 -10.05 0.65
C VAL A 356 8.54 -10.51 -0.80
N TYR A 357 9.67 -11.04 -1.28
CA TYR A 357 9.73 -11.89 -2.46
C TYR A 357 9.70 -13.35 -1.98
N PRO A 358 8.65 -14.14 -2.29
CA PRO A 358 8.50 -15.52 -1.78
C PRO A 358 9.70 -16.44 -2.04
N ASN A 359 10.33 -16.27 -3.21
CA ASN A 359 11.48 -17.05 -3.68
C ASN A 359 12.84 -16.55 -3.15
N GLN A 360 12.87 -15.49 -2.32
CA GLN A 360 14.08 -14.94 -1.72
C GLN A 360 13.95 -14.92 -0.18
N PRO A 361 13.99 -16.09 0.48
CA PRO A 361 13.79 -16.18 1.91
C PRO A 361 14.82 -15.39 2.71
N GLY A 362 14.35 -14.80 3.82
CA GLY A 362 15.21 -14.16 4.82
C GLY A 362 15.33 -12.65 4.72
N LYS A 363 14.48 -11.97 3.94
CA LYS A 363 14.41 -10.50 3.91
C LYS A 363 12.96 -9.99 3.90
N ILE A 364 12.61 -9.15 4.87
CA ILE A 364 11.34 -8.42 4.94
C ILE A 364 11.57 -6.93 4.65
N TYR A 365 10.72 -6.35 3.82
CA TYR A 365 10.70 -4.93 3.50
C TYR A 365 9.58 -4.25 4.28
N LEU A 366 9.91 -3.42 5.27
CA LEU A 366 8.95 -2.78 6.16
C LEU A 366 8.48 -1.44 5.58
N CYS A 367 7.17 -1.28 5.50
CA CYS A 367 6.48 -0.16 4.87
C CYS A 367 5.87 0.80 5.92
N PRO A 368 5.38 1.99 5.51
CA PRO A 368 4.83 3.00 6.42
C PRO A 368 3.81 2.50 7.45
N GLN A 369 2.95 1.54 7.11
CA GLN A 369 1.88 1.11 8.01
C GLN A 369 2.38 0.26 9.19
N PHE A 370 3.47 -0.50 9.01
CA PHE A 370 4.08 -1.28 10.09
C PHE A 370 4.50 -0.41 11.27
N TRP A 371 5.04 0.79 10.99
CA TRP A 371 5.50 1.70 12.04
C TRP A 371 4.36 2.25 12.90
N ARG A 372 3.16 2.35 12.33
CA ARG A 372 1.94 2.83 12.98
C ARG A 372 1.18 1.72 13.73
N ALA A 373 1.47 0.47 13.39
CA ALA A 373 0.86 -0.69 14.02
C ALA A 373 1.24 -0.78 15.50
N ASN A 374 0.33 -1.35 16.29
CA ASN A 374 0.64 -1.73 17.66
C ASN A 374 1.69 -2.84 17.66
N LEU A 375 2.42 -2.97 18.77
CA LEU A 375 3.45 -4.01 18.88
C LEU A 375 2.86 -5.43 18.79
N GLN A 376 1.68 -5.63 19.38
CA GLN A 376 0.91 -6.89 19.45
C GLN A 376 -0.59 -6.58 19.31
N GLY A 377 -1.41 -7.63 19.20
CA GLY A 377 -2.87 -7.51 18.97
C GLY A 377 -3.19 -7.65 17.49
N THR A 378 -4.36 -7.19 17.05
CA THR A 378 -4.79 -7.28 15.64
C THR A 378 -3.95 -6.39 14.71
N ASP A 379 -3.52 -6.94 13.56
CA ASP A 379 -2.73 -6.23 12.53
C ASP A 379 -1.49 -5.58 13.15
N SER A 380 -0.76 -6.35 13.96
CA SER A 380 0.33 -5.87 14.79
C SER A 380 1.68 -5.97 14.09
N LYS A 381 2.70 -5.30 14.65
CA LYS A 381 4.10 -5.50 14.21
C LYS A 381 4.48 -6.97 14.32
N ALA A 382 4.16 -7.62 15.44
CA ALA A 382 4.46 -9.04 15.64
C ALA A 382 3.70 -9.96 14.66
N GLY A 383 2.40 -9.69 14.43
CA GLY A 383 1.60 -10.43 13.45
C GLY A 383 2.09 -10.25 12.02
N THR A 384 2.45 -9.02 11.64
CA THR A 384 3.05 -8.72 10.34
C THR A 384 4.32 -9.56 10.11
N LEU A 385 5.17 -9.75 11.12
CA LEU A 385 6.35 -10.61 10.95
C LEU A 385 5.95 -12.06 10.68
N VAL A 386 4.93 -12.59 11.38
CA VAL A 386 4.41 -13.95 11.13
C VAL A 386 3.81 -14.07 9.72
N HIS A 387 3.05 -13.07 9.28
CA HIS A 387 2.47 -12.98 7.95
C HIS A 387 3.54 -13.10 6.87
N GLU A 388 4.51 -12.18 6.89
CA GLU A 388 5.56 -12.13 5.88
C GLU A 388 6.44 -13.38 5.90
N GLN A 389 6.71 -13.95 7.08
CA GLN A 389 7.45 -15.21 7.14
C GLN A 389 6.70 -16.38 6.50
N SER A 390 5.37 -16.40 6.55
CA SER A 390 4.57 -17.48 5.96
C SER A 390 4.66 -17.51 4.43
N HIS A 391 4.91 -16.36 3.79
CA HIS A 391 5.00 -16.24 2.34
C HIS A 391 6.22 -16.93 1.73
N PHE A 392 7.33 -17.03 2.47
CA PHE A 392 8.52 -17.67 1.94
C PHE A 392 8.24 -19.13 1.60
N ASP A 393 8.70 -19.59 0.44
CA ASP A 393 8.45 -20.96 -0.04
C ASP A 393 8.98 -22.00 0.96
N ALA A 394 10.05 -21.67 1.69
CA ALA A 394 10.63 -22.50 2.75
C ALA A 394 9.79 -22.56 4.04
N SER A 395 8.80 -21.70 4.20
CA SER A 395 7.99 -21.52 5.41
C SER A 395 6.50 -21.86 5.24
N GLY A 396 6.10 -22.24 4.03
CA GLY A 396 4.72 -22.59 3.69
C GLY A 396 4.30 -22.08 2.31
N GLY A 397 4.95 -21.02 1.81
CA GLY A 397 4.62 -20.46 0.49
C GLY A 397 3.18 -19.93 0.44
N THR A 398 2.69 -19.35 1.53
CA THR A 398 1.34 -18.79 1.58
C THR A 398 1.17 -17.65 0.57
N ARG A 399 -0.08 -17.40 0.18
CA ARG A 399 -0.48 -16.33 -0.73
C ARG A 399 -1.34 -15.29 -0.01
N ASP A 400 -1.73 -14.26 -0.75
CA ASP A 400 -2.64 -13.20 -0.34
C ASP A 400 -4.01 -13.36 -1.02
N TYR A 401 -4.72 -14.42 -0.69
CA TYR A 401 -6.07 -14.66 -1.20
C TYR A 401 -7.10 -13.70 -0.60
N ALA A 402 -6.92 -13.32 0.68
CA ALA A 402 -7.80 -12.41 1.40
C ALA A 402 -7.00 -11.54 2.36
N TYR A 403 -7.40 -10.27 2.48
CA TYR A 403 -6.91 -9.36 3.51
C TYR A 403 -8.00 -9.00 4.52
N GLY A 404 -7.56 -8.70 5.74
CA GLY A 404 -8.44 -8.24 6.82
C GLY A 404 -9.17 -9.40 7.51
N GLN A 405 -9.49 -9.24 8.79
CA GLN A 405 -10.15 -10.29 9.58
C GLN A 405 -11.49 -10.72 8.95
N HIS A 406 -12.25 -9.77 8.39
CA HIS A 406 -13.53 -10.09 7.76
C HIS A 406 -13.35 -10.95 6.50
N GLY A 407 -12.43 -10.54 5.61
CA GLY A 407 -12.09 -11.27 4.40
C GLY A 407 -11.59 -12.68 4.70
N CYS A 408 -10.69 -12.80 5.68
CA CYS A 408 -10.08 -14.07 6.08
C CYS A 408 -11.08 -15.06 6.70
N ARG A 409 -12.02 -14.59 7.53
CA ARG A 409 -13.11 -15.44 8.04
C ARG A 409 -14.07 -15.87 6.94
N SER A 410 -14.33 -15.00 5.95
CA SER A 410 -15.13 -15.36 4.79
C SER A 410 -14.43 -16.43 3.94
N LEU A 411 -13.12 -16.29 3.73
CA LEU A 411 -12.30 -17.28 3.03
C LEU A 411 -12.29 -18.62 3.77
N ALA A 412 -12.09 -18.61 5.09
CA ALA A 412 -12.14 -19.83 5.92
C ALA A 412 -13.48 -20.58 5.80
N LYS A 413 -14.60 -19.86 5.69
CA LYS A 413 -15.94 -20.46 5.54
C LYS A 413 -16.18 -20.99 4.13
N SER A 414 -15.74 -20.27 3.11
CA SER A 414 -16.08 -20.56 1.71
C SER A 414 -15.06 -21.47 1.02
N ASN A 415 -13.79 -21.38 1.39
CA ASN A 415 -12.69 -22.15 0.82
C ASN A 415 -11.56 -22.40 1.85
N PRO A 416 -11.75 -23.40 2.74
CA PRO A 416 -10.75 -23.80 3.72
C PRO A 416 -9.36 -24.12 3.14
N ASP A 417 -9.30 -24.67 1.92
CA ASP A 417 -8.04 -25.05 1.27
C ASP A 417 -7.21 -23.82 0.88
N MET A 418 -7.87 -22.72 0.48
CA MET A 418 -7.20 -21.43 0.31
C MET A 418 -6.87 -20.77 1.65
N ALA A 419 -7.75 -20.89 2.66
CA ALA A 419 -7.53 -20.26 3.96
C ALA A 419 -6.28 -20.78 4.67
N VAL A 420 -6.00 -22.09 4.60
CA VAL A 420 -4.74 -22.68 5.13
C VAL A 420 -3.50 -22.34 4.31
N MET A 421 -3.68 -21.64 3.19
CA MET A 421 -2.61 -21.11 2.34
C MET A 421 -2.65 -19.58 2.25
N ASN A 422 -3.42 -18.89 3.12
CA ASN A 422 -3.50 -17.42 3.15
C ASN A 422 -2.67 -16.85 4.32
N ALA A 423 -1.82 -15.86 4.06
CA ALA A 423 -0.92 -15.31 5.08
C ALA A 423 -1.65 -14.60 6.22
N ASP A 424 -2.65 -13.76 5.93
CA ASP A 424 -3.45 -13.10 6.97
C ASP A 424 -4.21 -14.13 7.84
N ASN A 425 -4.64 -15.27 7.30
CA ASN A 425 -5.26 -16.33 8.11
C ASN A 425 -4.25 -16.93 9.12
N HIS A 426 -2.97 -17.03 8.77
CA HIS A 426 -1.92 -17.45 9.71
C HIS A 426 -1.65 -16.37 10.75
N GLU A 427 -1.53 -15.11 10.32
CA GLU A 427 -1.35 -13.98 11.24
C GLU A 427 -2.47 -13.92 12.27
N TYR A 428 -3.73 -13.86 11.85
CA TYR A 428 -4.85 -13.73 12.78
C TYR A 428 -5.06 -14.94 13.67
N PHE A 429 -4.75 -16.15 13.17
CA PHE A 429 -4.71 -17.33 14.02
C PHE A 429 -3.65 -17.19 15.11
N ALA A 430 -2.47 -16.67 14.79
CA ALA A 430 -1.35 -16.53 15.72
C ALA A 430 -1.54 -15.36 16.69
N GLU A 431 -2.04 -14.22 16.23
CA GLU A 431 -2.37 -13.04 17.04
C GLU A 431 -3.49 -13.31 18.04
N ASN A 432 -4.45 -14.17 17.66
CA ASN A 432 -5.61 -14.57 18.46
C ASN A 432 -6.26 -13.40 19.21
N THR A 433 -6.60 -12.33 18.48
CA THR A 433 -7.14 -11.09 19.05
C THR A 433 -8.45 -10.68 18.35
N PRO A 434 -9.60 -10.69 19.06
CA PRO A 434 -9.80 -11.16 20.43
C PRO A 434 -9.55 -12.68 20.56
N SER A 435 -9.21 -13.12 21.77
CA SER A 435 -8.87 -14.53 22.03
C SER A 435 -10.06 -15.45 21.79
N GLU A 436 -9.85 -16.46 20.98
CA GLU A 436 -10.72 -17.60 20.77
C GLU A 436 -10.02 -18.88 21.27
N ASN A 437 -10.80 -19.82 21.80
CA ASN A 437 -10.31 -21.12 22.26
C ASN A 437 -10.42 -22.20 21.20
#